data_AF-A0A956SMP8-F1
#
_entry.id   AF-A0A956SMP8-F1
#
_cell.length_a   1.000
_cell.length_b   1.000
_cell.length_c   1.000
_cell.angle_alpha   90.00
_cell.angle_beta   90.00
_cell.angle_gamma   90.00
#
_symmetry.space_group_name_H-M   'P 1'
#
loop_
_entity.id
_entity.type
_entity.pdbx_description
1 polymer ?
#
loop_
_entity_poly.entity_id
_entity_poly.type
_entity_poly.pdbx_seq_one_letter_code
_entity_poly.pdbx_strand_id
1 'polypeptide(L)' 'MNSKNFILQIVFNYIMSIIFIWFTINSVGTEGWGLFPILFVLFATSDFVRASRLLEIYLQIKKGDKPK' A
#
# COMPACT_ATOMS: atom_id res chain seq x y z
N MET A 1 -4.51 18.60 9.10
CA MET A 1 -3.85 17.80 8.03
C MET A 1 -4.39 18.27 6.69
N ASN A 2 -3.54 18.66 5.74
CA ASN A 2 -4.00 19.19 4.45
C ASN A 2 -4.53 18.04 3.57
N SER A 3 -5.71 18.19 2.96
CA SER A 3 -6.33 17.16 2.11
C SER A 3 -5.40 16.66 0.99
N LYS A 4 -4.52 17.54 0.48
CA LYS A 4 -3.48 17.16 -0.49
C LYS A 4 -2.46 16.17 0.08
N ASN A 5 -2.03 16.39 1.33
CA ASN A 5 -1.06 15.50 2.01
C ASN A 5 -1.68 14.12 2.30
N PHE A 6 -2.99 14.07 2.53
CA PHE A 6 -3.70 12.80 2.76
C PHE A 6 -3.81 11.97 1.48
N ILE A 7 -4.20 12.59 0.36
CA ILE A 7 -4.24 11.92 -0.94
C ILE A 7 -2.83 11.46 -1.35
N LEU A 8 -1.82 12.30 -1.13
CA LEU A 8 -0.42 11.94 -1.40
C LEU A 8 0.00 10.69 -0.62
N GLN A 9 -0.38 10.56 0.65
CA GLN A 9 -0.10 9.34 1.43
C GLN A 9 -0.79 8.10 0.85
N ILE A 10 -2.05 8.19 0.42
CA ILE A 10 -2.76 7.06 -0.19
C ILE A 10 -2.02 6.59 -1.45
N VAL A 11 -1.74 7.54 -2.35
CA VAL A 11 -1.04 7.25 -3.62
C VAL A 11 0.35 6.68 -3.35
N PHE A 12 1.09 7.25 -2.41
CA PHE A 12 2.41 6.77 -2.03
C PHE A 12 2.39 5.31 -1.53
N ASN A 13 1.45 4.95 -0.66
CA ASN A 13 1.34 3.57 -0.16
C ASN A 13 0.99 2.59 -1.29
N TYR A 14 0.12 2.96 -2.23
CA TYR A 14 -0.14 2.10 -3.41
C TYR A 14 1.10 1.94 -4.30
N ILE A 15 1.85 3.02 -4.54
CA ILE A 15 3.10 2.95 -5.31
C ILE A 15 4.11 2.04 -4.62
N MET A 16 4.28 2.17 -3.30
CA MET A 16 5.17 1.29 -2.54
C MET A 16 4.75 -0.17 -2.59
N SER A 17 3.44 -0.44 -2.50
CA SER A 17 2.92 -1.79 -2.68
C SER A 17 3.30 -2.40 -4.04
N ILE A 18 3.15 -1.64 -5.13
CA ILE A 18 3.54 -2.07 -6.48
C ILE A 18 5.04 -2.31 -6.58
N ILE A 19 5.86 -1.43 -5.99
CA ILE A 19 7.32 -1.56 -5.97
C ILE A 19 7.73 -2.85 -5.25
N PHE A 20 7.13 -3.15 -4.09
CA PHE A 20 7.43 -4.38 -3.35
C PHE A 20 6.96 -5.65 -4.08
N ILE A 21 5.83 -5.59 -4.82
CA ILE A 21 5.42 -6.69 -5.70
C ILE A 21 6.48 -6.91 -6.80
N TRP A 22 6.97 -5.83 -7.42
CA TRP A 22 8.02 -5.93 -8.42
C TRP A 22 9.31 -6.55 -7.86
N PHE A 23 9.75 -6.12 -6.67
CA PHE A 23 10.89 -6.74 -5.98
C PHE A 23 10.65 -8.21 -5.66
N THR A 24 9.43 -8.59 -5.25
CA THR A 24 9.05 -9.98 -5.01
C THR A 24 9.22 -10.80 -6.29
N ILE A 25 8.63 -10.36 -7.40
CA ILE A 25 8.68 -11.08 -8.68
C ILE A 25 10.14 -11.23 -9.14
N ASN A 26 10.92 -10.18 -9.05
CA ASN A 26 12.33 -10.21 -9.45
C ASN A 26 13.14 -11.20 -8.59
N SER A 27 13.02 -11.09 -7.26
CA SER A 27 13.77 -11.93 -6.33
C SER A 27 13.36 -13.41 -6.39
N VAL A 28 12.07 -13.71 -6.56
CA VAL A 28 11.60 -15.10 -6.79
C VAL A 28 12.08 -15.63 -8.13
N GLY A 29 12.13 -14.79 -9.16
CA GLY A 29 12.60 -15.17 -10.49
C GLY A 29 14.10 -15.49 -10.54
N THR A 30 14.92 -14.85 -9.70
CA THR A 30 16.38 -15.04 -9.68
C THR A 30 16.84 -16.08 -8.65
N GLU A 31 16.26 -16.08 -7.45
CA GLU A 31 16.76 -16.84 -6.29
C GLU A 31 15.70 -17.80 -5.71
N GLY A 32 14.47 -17.77 -6.22
CA GLY A 32 13.35 -18.55 -5.70
C GLY A 32 12.76 -17.96 -4.41
N TRP A 33 11.99 -18.77 -3.68
CA TRP A 33 11.36 -18.34 -2.42
C TRP A 33 12.35 -18.39 -1.25
N GLY A 34 13.02 -17.27 -1.01
CA GLY A 34 13.84 -17.02 0.18
C GLY A 34 13.17 -16.09 1.19
N LEU A 35 13.95 -15.62 2.17
CA LEU A 35 13.47 -14.70 3.22
C LEU A 35 13.00 -13.34 2.64
N PHE A 36 13.77 -12.75 1.71
CA PHE A 36 13.49 -11.42 1.17
C PHE A 36 12.19 -11.32 0.35
N PRO A 37 11.89 -12.23 -0.60
CA PRO A 37 10.57 -12.26 -1.26
C PRO A 37 9.39 -12.28 -0.29
N ILE A 38 9.49 -13.07 0.79
CA ILE A 38 8.43 -13.17 1.79
C ILE A 38 8.25 -11.81 2.50
N LEU A 39 9.36 -11.17 2.89
CA LEU A 39 9.31 -9.83 3.48
C LEU A 39 8.70 -8.79 2.52
N PHE A 40 9.07 -8.83 1.24
CA PHE A 40 8.50 -7.95 0.23
C PHE A 40 7.00 -8.17 0.05
N VAL A 41 6.51 -9.41 0.06
CA VAL A 41 5.07 -9.72 0.05
C VAL A 41 4.37 -9.13 1.28
N LEU A 42 4.96 -9.27 2.46
CA LEU A 42 4.38 -8.71 3.69
C LEU A 42 4.30 -7.18 3.64
N PHE A 43 5.35 -6.51 3.16
CA PHE A 43 5.33 -5.06 2.98
C PHE A 43 4.33 -4.62 1.92
N ALA A 44 4.32 -5.29 0.76
CA ALA A 44 3.36 -5.03 -0.30
C ALA A 44 1.92 -5.11 0.20
N THR A 45 1.61 -6.16 0.96
CA THR A 45 0.28 -6.40 1.53
C THR A 45 -0.07 -5.34 2.58
N SER A 46 0.85 -5.05 3.49
CA SER A 46 0.67 -4.02 4.52
C SER A 46 0.38 -2.65 3.91
N ASP A 47 1.16 -2.25 2.91
CA ASP A 47 1.00 -0.95 2.24
C ASP A 47 -0.30 -0.89 1.43
N PHE A 48 -0.68 -1.98 0.76
CA PHE A 48 -1.97 -2.06 0.06
C PHE A 48 -3.16 -1.93 1.00
N VAL A 49 -3.15 -2.65 2.13
CA VAL A 49 -4.22 -2.59 3.13
C VAL A 49 -4.28 -1.20 3.75
N ARG A 50 -3.13 -0.61 4.08
CA ARG A 50 -3.06 0.75 4.62
C ARG A 50 -3.63 1.77 3.63
N ALA A 51 -3.21 1.72 2.36
CA ALA A 51 -3.72 2.59 1.31
C ALA A 51 -5.24 2.46 1.14
N SER A 52 -5.74 1.22 1.13
CA SER A 52 -7.17 0.92 0.96
C SER A 52 -8.01 1.44 2.14
N ARG A 53 -7.55 1.27 3.38
CA ARG A 53 -8.21 1.83 4.57
C ARG A 53 -8.23 3.36 4.55
N LEU A 54 -7.09 3.98 4.19
CA LEU A 54 -7.00 5.44 4.07
C LEU A 54 -7.92 5.97 2.95
N LEU A 55 -8.02 5.25 1.83
CA LEU A 55 -8.93 5.58 0.75
C LEU A 55 -10.40 5.46 1.19
N GLU A 56 -10.75 4.42 1.94
CA GLU A 56 -12.09 4.27 2.49
C GLU A 56 -12.45 5.46 3.40
N ILE A 57 -11.56 5.82 4.32
CA ILE A 57 -11.72 6.99 5.20
C ILE A 57 -11.84 8.27 4.36
N TYR A 58 -11.02 8.44 3.31
CA TYR A 58 -11.11 9.59 2.41
C TYR A 58 -12.50 9.71 1.78
N LEU A 59 -13.05 8.59 1.30
CA LEU A 59 -14.36 8.55 0.66
C LEU A 59 -15.49 8.80 1.65
N GLN A 60 -15.41 8.27 2.88
CA GLN A 60 -16.39 8.53 3.94
C GLN A 60 -16.42 10.02 4.30
N ILE A 61 -15.24 10.62 4.53
CA ILE A 61 -15.13 12.07 4.82
C ILE A 61 -15.68 12.91 3.66
N LYS A 62 -15.37 12.53 2.41
CA LYS A 62 -15.86 13.24 1.22
C LYS A 62 -17.39 13.17 1.06
N LYS A 63 -18.02 12.09 1.53
CA LYS A 63 -19.48 11.91 1.51
C LYS A 63 -20.19 12.59 2.69
N GLY A 64 -19.44 13.13 3.66
CA GLY A 64 -20.01 13.71 4.89
C GLY A 64 -20.33 12.69 5.97
N ASP A 65 -19.94 11.43 5.78
CA ASP A 65 -20.09 10.38 6.79
C ASP A 65 -18.99 10.49 7.85
N LYS A 66 -19.32 10.14 9.10
CA LYS A 66 -18.33 10.05 10.17
C LYS A 66 -17.50 8.77 9.96
N PRO A 67 -16.16 8.87 9.92
CA PRO A 67 -15.32 7.68 9.81
C PRO A 67 -15.54 6.77 11.02
N LYS A 68 -15.69 5.46 10.77
CA LYS A 68 -15.83 4.42 11.81
C LYS A 68 -14.48 3.81 12.17
#